data_AF-A0A441UG11-F1
#
_entry.id   AF-A0A441UG11-F1
#
_cell.length_a   1.000
_cell.length_b   1.000
_cell.length_c   1.000
_cell.angle_alpha   90.00
_cell.angle_beta   90.00
_cell.angle_gamma   90.00
#
_symmetry.space_group_name_H-M   'P 1'
#
loop_
_entity.id
_entity.type
_entity.pdbx_description
1 polymer ?
#
loop_
_entity_poly.entity_id
_entity_poly.type
_entity_poly.pdbx_seq_one_letter_code
_entity_poly.pdbx_strand_id
1 'polypeptide(L)' 'MRKDNTAGAATNRRRAASGDPLGPNSEIGRKLKQYYDELVSDNVPDRFAQLLRQLEQAQPAPARKKD' A
#
# COMPACT_ATOMS: atom_id res chain seq x y z
N MET A 1 -19.95 -18.81 38.88
CA MET A 1 -19.38 -17.46 38.70
C MET A 1 -19.52 -17.06 37.24
N ARG A 2 -20.32 -16.03 36.95
CA ARG A 2 -20.48 -15.44 35.61
C ARG A 2 -19.38 -14.40 35.42
N LYS A 3 -18.67 -14.42 34.29
CA LYS A 3 -17.70 -13.37 33.93
C LYS A 3 -18.44 -12.38 33.03
N ASP A 4 -18.90 -11.29 33.62
CA ASP A 4 -19.42 -10.15 32.89
C ASP A 4 -18.24 -9.21 32.60
N ASN A 5 -17.78 -9.17 31.35
CA ASN A 5 -16.75 -8.23 30.89
C ASN A 5 -17.43 -6.89 30.57
N THR A 6 -17.45 -6.02 31.57
CA THR A 6 -18.07 -4.71 31.51
C THR A 6 -17.21 -3.70 30.77
N ALA A 7 -17.80 -3.13 29.71
CA ALA A 7 -17.67 -1.74 29.25
C ALA A 7 -16.28 -1.07 29.25
N GLY A 8 -15.62 -1.05 28.08
CA GLY A 8 -14.47 -0.17 27.83
C GLY A 8 -14.29 0.31 26.37
N ALA A 9 -15.23 0.02 25.46
CA ALA A 9 -14.99 0.16 24.02
C ALA A 9 -15.62 1.41 23.35
N ALA A 10 -16.24 2.33 24.11
CA ALA A 10 -17.10 3.35 23.50
C ALA A 10 -16.55 4.78 23.43
N THR A 11 -15.42 5.12 24.07
CA THR A 11 -15.04 6.54 24.22
C THR A 11 -13.76 6.99 23.51
N ASN A 12 -12.98 6.11 22.89
CA ASN A 12 -11.70 6.53 22.26
C ASN A 12 -11.70 6.60 20.72
N ARG A 13 -12.81 6.34 20.04
CA ARG A 13 -12.85 6.32 18.56
C ARG A 13 -12.77 7.70 17.88
N ARG A 14 -12.78 8.82 18.63
CA ARG A 14 -12.80 10.18 18.06
C ARG A 14 -11.46 10.93 18.10
N ARG A 15 -10.36 10.31 18.55
CA ARG A 15 -9.00 10.91 18.50
C ARG A 15 -8.10 10.35 17.40
N ALA A 16 -8.62 9.50 16.51
CA ALA A 16 -7.89 8.95 15.37
C ALA A 16 -8.12 9.71 14.05
N ALA A 17 -8.75 10.89 14.10
CA ALA A 17 -9.05 11.68 12.88
C ALA A 17 -7.89 12.60 12.44
N SER A 18 -6.81 12.69 13.22
CA SER A 18 -5.59 13.43 12.86
C SER A 18 -4.32 12.75 13.37
N GLY A 19 -4.41 11.44 13.63
CA GLY A 19 -3.29 10.60 14.07
C GLY A 19 -2.79 9.78 12.90
N ASP A 20 -1.48 9.58 12.85
CA ASP A 20 -0.79 8.72 11.90
C ASP A 20 -1.61 7.44 11.60
N PRO A 21 -1.77 7.06 10.32
CA PRO A 21 -2.69 6.00 9.88
C PRO A 21 -2.44 4.65 10.53
N LEU A 22 -1.25 4.44 11.10
CA LEU A 22 -0.88 3.20 11.78
C LEU A 22 -1.03 3.27 13.31
N GLY A 23 -1.40 4.43 13.86
CA GLY A 23 -1.67 4.64 15.28
C GLY A 23 -0.48 4.22 16.17
N PRO A 24 -0.64 3.28 17.10
CA PRO A 24 0.50 2.79 17.90
C PRO A 24 1.64 2.16 17.07
N ASN A 25 1.38 1.74 15.84
CA ASN A 25 2.35 1.10 14.95
C ASN A 25 3.06 2.08 13.99
N SER A 26 2.91 3.39 14.18
CA SER A 26 3.51 4.42 13.33
C SER A 26 5.03 4.29 13.17
N GLU A 27 5.73 3.92 14.24
CA GLU A 27 7.18 3.68 14.19
C GLU A 27 7.56 2.50 13.30
N ILE A 28 6.69 1.48 13.21
CA ILE A 28 6.90 0.33 12.31
C ILE A 28 6.75 0.78 10.86
N GLY A 29 5.72 1.59 10.56
CA GLY A 29 5.53 2.14 9.22
C GLY A 29 6.67 3.04 8.76
N ARG A 30 7.17 3.90 9.66
CA ARG A 30 8.33 4.77 9.38
C ARG A 30 9.58 3.96 9.03
N LYS A 31 9.87 2.91 9.80
CA LYS A 31 11.02 2.02 9.54
C LYS A 31 10.87 1.24 8.24
N LEU A 32 9.68 0.71 7.95
CA LEU A 32 9.41 0.04 6.68
C LEU A 32 9.62 0.99 5.51
N LYS A 33 9.10 2.23 5.61
CA LYS A 33 9.31 3.25 4.59
C LYS A 33 10.79 3.55 4.38
N GLN A 34 11.56 3.82 5.45
CA GLN A 34 13.00 4.05 5.35
C GLN A 34 13.72 2.90 4.63
N TYR A 35 13.42 1.65 5.03
CA TYR A 35 14.01 0.46 4.42
C TYR A 35 13.70 0.34 2.92
N TYR A 36 12.45 0.55 2.51
CA TYR A 36 12.07 0.48 1.10
C TYR A 36 12.54 1.70 0.30
N ASP A 37 12.57 2.90 0.88
CA ASP A 37 13.07 4.11 0.22
C ASP A 37 14.56 3.94 -0.14
N GLU A 38 15.35 3.28 0.72
CA GLU A 38 16.75 2.93 0.45
C GLU A 38 16.89 1.88 -0.68
N LEU A 39 16.00 0.88 -0.73
CA LEU A 39 16.01 -0.18 -1.75
C LEU A 39 15.50 0.27 -3.12
N VAL A 40 14.57 1.23 -3.15
CA VAL A 40 13.98 1.79 -4.39
C VAL A 40 14.95 2.76 -5.08
N SER A 41 16.09 3.07 -4.45
CA SER A 41 17.20 3.83 -5.04
C SER A 41 17.95 3.08 -6.14
N ASP A 42 17.88 1.75 -6.19
CA ASP A 42 18.57 0.99 -7.21
C ASP A 42 17.83 1.13 -8.55
N ASN A 43 18.59 1.44 -9.61
CA ASN A 43 18.07 1.64 -10.97
C ASN A 43 17.09 0.53 -11.35
N VAL A 44 15.90 0.90 -11.80
CA VAL A 44 14.85 -0.05 -12.22
C VAL A 44 15.46 -1.03 -13.25
N PRO A 45 15.52 -2.34 -12.96
CA PRO A 45 16.18 -3.29 -13.85
C PRO A 45 15.64 -3.28 -15.29
N ASP A 46 16.54 -3.42 -16.27
CA ASP A 46 16.23 -3.49 -17.72
C ASP A 46 15.18 -4.56 -18.07
N ARG A 47 15.04 -5.59 -17.23
CA ARG A 47 14.02 -6.64 -17.36
C ARG A 47 12.61 -6.07 -17.33
N PHE A 48 12.33 -5.03 -16.53
CA PHE A 48 11.01 -4.40 -16.51
C PHE A 48 10.72 -3.70 -17.84
N ALA A 49 11.69 -2.99 -18.41
CA ALA A 49 11.55 -2.39 -19.74
C ALA A 49 11.38 -3.44 -20.85
N GLN A 50 12.02 -4.61 -20.73
CA GLN A 50 11.79 -5.73 -21.65
C GLN A 50 10.36 -6.28 -21.56
N LEU A 51 9.84 -6.48 -20.34
CA LEU A 51 8.48 -6.99 -20.12
C LEU A 51 7.42 -5.98 -20.59
N LEU A 52 7.64 -4.68 -20.36
CA LEU A 52 6.75 -3.62 -20.87
C LEU A 52 6.69 -3.65 -22.40
N ARG A 53 7.84 -3.76 -23.07
CA ARG A 53 7.90 -3.90 -24.55
C ARG A 53 7.19 -5.16 -25.04
N GLN A 54 7.35 -6.29 -24.35
CA GLN A 54 6.64 -7.53 -24.70
C GLN A 54 5.12 -7.36 -24.55
N LEU A 55 4.68 -6.66 -23.51
CA LEU A 55 3.26 -6.38 -23.27
C LEU A 55 2.68 -5.44 -24.34
N GLU A 56 3.41 -4.41 -24.75
CA GLU A 56 3.03 -3.52 -25.86
C GLU A 56 2.91 -4.26 -27.19
N GLN A 57 3.85 -5.17 -27.48
CA GLN A 57 3.83 -5.99 -28.70
C GLN A 57 2.72 -7.04 -28.69
N ALA A 58 2.39 -7.59 -27.53
CA ALA A 58 1.35 -8.59 -27.36
C ALA A 58 -0.06 -7.97 -27.26
N GLN A 59 -0.17 -6.66 -27.05
CA GLN A 59 -1.45 -5.98 -27.06
C GLN A 59 -2.03 -6.00 -28.49
N PRO A 60 -3.21 -6.62 -28.71
CA PRO A 60 -3.88 -6.48 -29.98
C PRO A 60 -4.16 -5.00 -30.20
N ALA A 61 -3.79 -4.48 -31.38
CA ALA A 61 -4.06 -3.08 -31.74
C ALA A 61 -5.50 -2.75 -31.34
N PRO A 62 -5.74 -1.62 -30.63
CA PRO A 62 -7.09 -1.27 -30.19
C PRO A 62 -7.97 -1.35 -31.41
N ALA A 63 -8.92 -2.30 -31.39
CA ALA A 63 -9.83 -2.52 -32.49
C ALA A 63 -10.43 -1.17 -32.81
N ARG A 64 -10.04 -0.59 -33.97
CA ARG A 64 -10.59 0.67 -34.43
C ARG A 64 -12.09 0.47 -34.36
N LYS A 65 -12.75 1.18 -33.43
CA LYS A 65 -14.20 1.24 -33.42
C LYS A 65 -14.56 1.77 -34.80
N LYS A 66 -15.06 0.87 -35.63
CA LYS A 66 -15.45 1.17 -37.00
C LYS A 66 -16.75 1.96 -36.86
N ASP A 67 -16.67 3.24 -37.21
CA ASP A 67 -17.81 4.16 -37.28
C ASP A 67 -18.94 3.60 -38.16
#